data_AF-A0A9N9RH24-F1
#
_entry.id   AF-A0A9N9RH24-F1
#
_cell.length_a   1.000
_cell.length_b   1.000
_cell.length_c   1.000
_cell.angle_alpha   90.00
_cell.angle_beta   90.00
_cell.angle_gamma   90.00
#
_symmetry.space_group_name_H-M   'P 1'
#
loop_
_entity.id
_entity.type
_entity.pdbx_description
1 polymer ?
#
loop_
_entity_poly.entity_id
_entity_poly.type
_entity_poly.pdbx_seq_one_letter_code
_entity_poly.pdbx_strand_id
1 'polypeptide(L)'
;MQIASLLLQVLATALPLAREEPDEYKEFWETLPKVLETFMFQPPVGGSGHARELVALVRAEVLRGSPRVPAPHVRAVLALVRAGSTHAHATTNNEQELREREEFARTCFETLLQFSMLEDIDSLAELESDTDPLAIVALLDRFQEVITRYTATDDSTEPLPRHQLSEISFVLKAIATLTESMKKAPPGKVDPLAWQKLIGLYPELVQLAGSSRALGAGAALRSALLQYGALLTAPL
;
A
#
# COMPACT_ATOMS: atom_id res chain seq x y z
N MET A 1 -17.87 19.70 -11.31
CA MET A 1 -17.35 19.16 -10.04
C MET A 1 -18.40 18.98 -8.93
N GLN A 2 -19.60 19.57 -9.02
CA GLN A 2 -20.64 19.45 -7.97
C GLN A 2 -21.11 18.00 -7.70
N ILE A 3 -21.08 17.12 -8.71
CA ILE A 3 -21.51 15.71 -8.59
C ILE A 3 -20.60 14.91 -7.65
N ALA A 4 -19.28 15.10 -7.71
CA ALA A 4 -18.35 14.38 -6.85
C ALA A 4 -18.47 14.80 -5.37
N SER A 5 -18.69 16.10 -5.13
CA SER A 5 -18.96 16.63 -3.78
C SER A 5 -20.29 16.10 -3.21
N LEU A 6 -21.34 16.01 -4.02
CA LEU A 6 -22.60 15.39 -3.60
C LEU A 6 -22.42 13.90 -3.29
N LEU A 7 -21.67 13.17 -4.13
CA LEU A 7 -21.37 11.76 -3.87
C LEU A 7 -20.63 11.58 -2.53
N LEU A 8 -19.62 12.42 -2.24
CA LEU A 8 -18.90 12.40 -0.97
C LEU A 8 -19.84 12.61 0.23
N GLN A 9 -20.75 13.57 0.14
CA GLN A 9 -21.74 13.83 1.20
C GLN A 9 -22.70 12.65 1.41
N VAL A 10 -23.20 12.08 0.32
CA VAL A 10 -24.09 10.91 0.36
C VAL A 10 -23.35 9.72 0.98
N LEU A 11 -22.14 9.41 0.51
CA LEU A 11 -21.35 8.28 1.02
C LEU A 11 -20.94 8.47 2.47
N ALA A 12 -20.64 9.70 2.91
CA ALA A 12 -20.31 9.99 4.31
C ALA A 12 -21.44 9.68 5.29
N THR A 13 -22.69 9.66 4.79
CA THR A 13 -23.87 9.32 5.59
C THR A 13 -24.30 7.87 5.37
N ALA A 14 -24.23 7.39 4.13
CA ALA A 14 -24.68 6.05 3.75
C ALA A 14 -23.73 4.94 4.19
N LEU A 15 -22.41 5.15 4.16
CA LEU A 15 -21.43 4.13 4.55
C LEU A 15 -21.54 3.72 6.04
N PRO A 16 -21.65 4.66 7.01
CA PRO A 16 -21.93 4.29 8.39
C PRO A 16 -23.22 3.46 8.55
N LEU A 17 -24.31 3.90 7.91
CA LEU A 17 -25.61 3.24 8.02
C LEU A 17 -25.61 1.85 7.40
N ALA A 18 -25.06 1.72 6.18
CA ALA A 18 -24.96 0.45 5.47
C ALA A 18 -24.03 -0.55 6.17
N ARG A 19 -23.14 -0.07 7.04
CA ARG A 19 -22.22 -0.89 7.83
C ARG A 19 -22.88 -1.45 9.09
N GLU A 20 -23.88 -0.76 9.65
CA GLU A 20 -24.65 -1.28 10.79
C GLU A 20 -25.45 -2.52 10.41
N GLU A 21 -26.03 -2.54 9.20
CA GLU A 21 -26.88 -3.64 8.71
C GLU A 21 -26.42 -4.12 7.32
N PRO A 22 -25.23 -4.74 7.18
CA PRO A 22 -24.63 -5.04 5.88
C PRO A 22 -25.45 -6.02 5.03
N ASP A 23 -26.27 -6.86 5.67
CA ASP A 23 -27.15 -7.81 4.97
C ASP A 23 -28.39 -7.15 4.36
N GLU A 24 -28.89 -6.06 4.94
CA GLU A 24 -30.01 -5.28 4.37
C GLU A 24 -29.55 -4.42 3.19
N TYR A 25 -28.29 -3.98 3.22
CA TYR A 25 -27.71 -3.09 2.21
C TYR A 25 -26.81 -3.81 1.19
N LYS A 26 -27.09 -5.09 0.85
CA LYS A 26 -26.29 -5.89 -0.09
C LYS A 26 -26.10 -5.21 -1.45
N GLU A 27 -27.19 -4.73 -2.05
CA GLU A 27 -27.14 -4.07 -3.36
C GLU A 27 -26.27 -2.81 -3.35
N PHE A 28 -26.27 -2.08 -2.22
CA PHE A 28 -25.40 -0.92 -2.03
C PHE A 28 -23.93 -1.34 -2.03
N TRP A 29 -23.56 -2.37 -1.27
CA TRP A 29 -22.19 -2.88 -1.21
C TRP A 29 -21.70 -3.50 -2.53
N GLU A 30 -22.59 -4.11 -3.31
CA GLU A 30 -22.28 -4.62 -4.65
C GLU A 30 -22.11 -3.52 -5.71
N THR A 31 -22.82 -2.40 -5.54
CA THR A 31 -22.80 -1.27 -6.48
C THR A 31 -21.68 -0.28 -6.15
N LEU A 32 -21.34 -0.12 -4.87
CA LEU A 32 -20.36 0.84 -4.38
C LEU A 32 -19.01 0.76 -5.12
N PRO A 33 -18.39 -0.42 -5.34
CA PRO A 33 -17.12 -0.51 -6.06
C PRO A 33 -17.19 0.09 -7.46
N LYS A 34 -18.28 -0.14 -8.21
CA LYS A 34 -18.46 0.36 -9.58
C LYS A 34 -18.56 1.88 -9.61
N VAL A 35 -19.26 2.45 -8.62
CA VAL A 35 -19.37 3.90 -8.47
C VAL A 35 -18.02 4.50 -8.10
N LEU A 36 -17.32 3.93 -7.12
CA LEU A 36 -15.99 4.38 -6.71
C LEU A 36 -15.00 4.33 -7.89
N GLU A 37 -14.96 3.22 -8.63
CA GLU A 37 -14.09 3.06 -9.81
C GLU A 37 -14.27 4.19 -10.83
N THR A 38 -15.53 4.53 -11.13
CA THR A 38 -15.87 5.61 -12.05
C THR A 38 -15.30 6.95 -11.58
N PHE A 39 -15.51 7.32 -10.31
CA PHE A 39 -15.07 8.61 -9.78
C PHE A 39 -13.58 8.66 -9.42
N MET A 40 -12.95 7.51 -9.19
CA MET A 40 -11.52 7.41 -8.88
C MET A 40 -10.65 7.45 -10.13
N PHE A 41 -11.10 6.86 -11.25
CA PHE A 41 -10.24 6.66 -12.43
C PHE A 41 -10.73 7.39 -13.69
N GLN A 42 -12.03 7.59 -13.86
CA GLN A 42 -12.54 8.14 -15.12
C GLN A 42 -12.58 9.67 -15.10
N PRO A 43 -12.23 10.34 -16.22
CA PRO A 43 -12.42 11.77 -16.35
C PRO A 43 -13.90 12.14 -16.21
N PRO A 44 -14.24 13.35 -15.73
CA PRO A 44 -13.35 14.49 -15.49
C PRO A 44 -12.75 14.55 -14.07
N VAL A 45 -13.06 13.61 -13.17
CA VAL A 45 -12.68 13.67 -11.74
C VAL A 45 -11.61 12.65 -11.34
N GLY A 46 -11.35 11.65 -12.17
CA GLY A 46 -10.38 10.59 -11.89
C GLY A 46 -8.99 11.15 -11.61
N GLY A 47 -8.36 10.65 -10.54
CA GLY A 47 -7.04 11.11 -10.08
C GLY A 47 -6.98 12.54 -9.55
N SER A 48 -8.11 13.24 -9.41
CA SER A 48 -8.15 14.61 -8.85
C SER A 48 -8.21 14.64 -7.33
N GLY A 49 -8.26 15.83 -6.73
CA GLY A 49 -8.51 16.03 -5.30
C GLY A 49 -9.77 15.31 -4.78
N HIS A 50 -10.86 15.25 -5.55
CA HIS A 50 -12.09 14.56 -5.14
C HIS A 50 -11.90 13.04 -5.05
N ALA A 51 -11.09 12.46 -5.96
CA ALA A 51 -10.75 11.05 -5.91
C ALA A 51 -9.94 10.72 -4.64
N ARG A 52 -9.07 11.64 -4.20
CA ARG A 52 -8.34 11.52 -2.92
C ARG A 52 -9.27 11.56 -1.72
N GLU A 53 -10.26 12.47 -1.73
CA GLU A 53 -11.27 12.54 -0.67
C GLU A 53 -12.11 11.26 -0.60
N LEU A 54 -12.45 10.65 -1.74
CA LEU A 54 -13.14 9.36 -1.77
C LEU A 54 -12.29 8.25 -1.14
N VAL A 55 -10.99 8.20 -1.43
CA VAL A 55 -10.06 7.23 -0.81
C VAL A 55 -9.98 7.47 0.71
N ALA A 56 -9.93 8.72 1.15
CA ALA A 56 -9.92 9.06 2.57
C ALA A 56 -11.21 8.65 3.29
N LEU A 57 -12.36 8.83 2.64
CA LEU A 57 -13.66 8.42 3.15
C LEU A 57 -13.78 6.89 3.25
N VAL A 58 -13.40 6.18 2.18
CA VAL A 58 -13.32 4.72 2.15
C VAL A 58 -12.44 4.19 3.29
N ARG A 59 -11.28 4.81 3.50
CA ARG A 59 -10.38 4.45 4.59
C ARG A 59 -11.02 4.62 5.96
N ALA A 60 -11.76 5.70 6.18
CA ALA A 60 -12.42 5.96 7.46
C ALA A 60 -13.60 5.00 7.69
N GLU A 61 -14.47 4.86 6.70
CA GLU A 61 -15.77 4.19 6.88
C GLU A 61 -15.76 2.70 6.52
N VAL A 62 -15.03 2.28 5.50
CA VAL A 62 -15.02 0.86 5.08
C VAL A 62 -13.90 0.10 5.79
N LEU A 63 -12.70 0.68 5.84
CA LEU A 63 -11.52 -0.03 6.33
C LEU A 63 -11.33 0.09 7.85
N ARG A 64 -11.68 1.24 8.44
CA ARG A 64 -11.55 1.51 9.88
C ARG A 64 -12.87 1.64 10.62
N GLY A 65 -13.98 1.50 9.90
CA GLY A 65 -15.31 1.65 10.46
C GLY A 65 -15.61 0.62 11.55
N SER A 66 -16.39 1.04 12.54
CA SER A 66 -17.00 0.16 13.53
C SER A 66 -18.53 0.33 13.45
N PRO A 67 -19.33 -0.77 13.45
CA PRO A 67 -18.93 -2.18 13.42
C PRO A 67 -18.17 -2.55 12.13
N ARG A 68 -17.45 -3.67 12.12
CA ARG A 68 -16.57 -4.01 10.98
C ARG A 68 -17.38 -4.44 9.76
N VAL A 69 -17.06 -3.89 8.58
CA VAL A 69 -17.67 -4.28 7.31
C VAL A 69 -17.31 -5.75 6.99
N PRO A 70 -18.23 -6.55 6.42
CA PRO A 70 -17.91 -7.90 5.98
C PRO A 70 -16.73 -7.95 4.98
N ALA A 71 -15.89 -8.97 5.16
CA ALA A 71 -14.71 -9.24 4.35
C ALA A 71 -14.88 -9.12 2.81
N PRO A 72 -15.95 -9.64 2.16
CA PRO A 72 -16.08 -9.54 0.71
C PRO A 72 -16.17 -8.08 0.23
N HIS A 73 -16.88 -7.22 0.97
CA HIS A 73 -17.04 -5.81 0.61
C HIS A 73 -15.73 -5.03 0.81
N VAL A 74 -15.02 -5.31 1.91
CA VAL A 74 -13.69 -4.74 2.19
C VAL A 74 -12.70 -5.10 1.07
N ARG A 75 -12.67 -6.37 0.64
CA ARG A 75 -11.82 -6.85 -0.46
C ARG A 75 -12.10 -6.13 -1.78
N ALA A 76 -13.36 -5.97 -2.14
CA ALA A 76 -13.74 -5.27 -3.37
C ALA A 76 -13.24 -3.81 -3.38
N VAL A 77 -13.33 -3.13 -2.25
CA VAL A 77 -12.88 -1.75 -2.11
C VAL A 77 -11.35 -1.65 -2.07
N LEU A 78 -10.65 -2.57 -1.40
CA LEU A 78 -9.18 -2.62 -1.41
C LEU A 78 -8.61 -2.87 -2.80
N ALA A 79 -9.27 -3.69 -3.64
CA ALA A 79 -8.86 -3.90 -5.01
C ALA A 79 -8.84 -2.59 -5.81
N LEU A 80 -9.81 -1.69 -5.59
CA LEU A 80 -9.82 -0.36 -6.21
C LEU A 80 -8.70 0.53 -5.69
N VAL A 81 -8.48 0.55 -4.37
CA VAL A 81 -7.36 1.33 -3.80
C VAL A 81 -6.02 0.82 -4.36
N ARG A 82 -5.85 -0.49 -4.52
CA ARG A 82 -4.69 -1.11 -5.18
C ARG A 82 -4.55 -0.69 -6.64
N ALA A 83 -5.63 -0.69 -7.40
CA ALA A 83 -5.61 -0.16 -8.77
C ALA A 83 -5.16 1.30 -8.79
N GLY A 84 -5.65 2.12 -7.85
CA GLY A 84 -5.29 3.53 -7.73
C GLY A 84 -3.83 3.78 -7.36
N SER A 85 -3.19 2.92 -6.56
CA SER A 85 -1.76 3.08 -6.25
C SER A 85 -0.85 2.87 -7.47
N THR A 86 -1.31 2.13 -8.48
CA THR A 86 -0.59 1.94 -9.75
C THR A 86 -0.93 3.00 -10.80
N HIS A 87 -1.94 3.82 -10.56
CA HIS A 87 -2.54 4.72 -11.55
C HIS A 87 -1.83 6.08 -11.63
N ALA A 88 -0.52 6.07 -11.89
CA ALA A 88 0.29 7.28 -12.05
C ALA A 88 0.40 7.79 -13.50
N HIS A 89 -0.12 7.05 -14.48
CA HIS A 89 0.18 7.31 -15.89
C HIS A 89 -1.04 7.73 -16.68
N ALA A 90 -1.15 9.03 -16.91
CA ALA A 90 -1.90 9.55 -18.05
C ALA A 90 -1.01 10.46 -18.89
N THR A 91 -1.16 10.32 -20.20
CA THR A 91 -0.63 11.23 -21.22
C THR A 91 -1.39 12.56 -21.16
N THR A 92 -1.07 13.39 -20.17
CA THR A 92 -1.54 14.78 -20.07
C THR A 92 -0.32 15.69 -19.96
N ASN A 93 -0.30 16.77 -20.73
CA ASN A 93 0.76 17.78 -20.70
C ASN A 93 0.54 18.82 -19.58
N ASN A 94 -0.45 18.61 -18.70
CA ASN A 94 -0.78 19.53 -17.63
C ASN A 94 -0.08 19.12 -16.33
N GLU A 95 0.95 19.88 -15.94
CA GLU A 95 1.75 19.61 -14.73
C GLU A 95 0.90 19.52 -13.45
N GLN A 96 -0.17 20.31 -13.35
CA GLN A 96 -1.07 20.29 -12.19
C GLN A 96 -1.86 18.97 -12.12
N GLU A 97 -2.33 18.46 -13.26
CA GLU A 97 -3.05 17.18 -13.32
C GLU A 97 -2.11 16.01 -13.02
N LEU A 98 -0.87 16.06 -13.51
CA LEU A 98 0.15 15.05 -13.20
C LEU A 98 0.42 15.02 -11.69
N ARG A 99 0.60 16.19 -11.07
CA ARG A 99 0.80 16.30 -9.61
C ARG A 99 -0.39 15.76 -8.83
N GLU A 100 -1.63 16.10 -9.21
CA GLU A 100 -2.82 15.59 -8.52
C GLU A 100 -2.93 14.07 -8.62
N ARG A 101 -2.58 13.49 -9.77
CA ARG A 101 -2.55 12.04 -9.99
C ARG A 101 -1.46 11.35 -9.16
N GLU A 102 -0.28 11.93 -9.06
CA GLU A 102 0.79 11.44 -8.18
C GLU A 102 0.36 11.46 -6.72
N GLU A 103 -0.24 12.56 -6.27
CA GLU A 103 -0.79 12.68 -4.91
C GLU A 103 -1.92 11.66 -4.68
N PHE A 104 -2.72 11.37 -5.70
CA PHE A 104 -3.78 10.36 -5.65
C PHE A 104 -3.23 8.95 -5.51
N ALA A 105 -2.30 8.56 -6.37
CA ALA A 105 -1.64 7.25 -6.31
C ALA A 105 -0.94 7.05 -4.96
N ARG A 106 -0.27 8.10 -4.46
CA ARG A 106 0.34 8.12 -3.13
C ARG A 106 -0.70 7.91 -2.02
N THR A 107 -1.83 8.61 -2.07
CA THR A 107 -2.90 8.48 -1.06
C THR A 107 -3.48 7.05 -1.04
N CYS A 108 -3.65 6.45 -2.22
CA CYS A 108 -4.08 5.06 -2.34
C CYS A 108 -3.06 4.11 -1.71
N PHE A 109 -1.78 4.28 -2.03
CA PHE A 109 -0.70 3.47 -1.47
C PHE A 109 -0.61 3.58 0.05
N GLU A 110 -0.63 4.80 0.59
CA GLU A 110 -0.62 5.05 2.04
C GLU A 110 -1.81 4.38 2.73
N THR A 111 -2.98 4.34 2.07
CA THR A 111 -4.18 3.67 2.58
C THR A 111 -4.01 2.15 2.62
N LEU A 112 -3.46 1.53 1.58
CA LEU A 112 -3.15 0.09 1.56
C LEU A 112 -2.15 -0.29 2.64
N LEU A 113 -1.07 0.49 2.79
CA LEU A 113 -0.06 0.28 3.82
C LEU A 113 -0.66 0.36 5.22
N GLN A 114 -1.46 1.40 5.47
CA GLN A 114 -2.13 1.61 6.75
C GLN A 114 -3.09 0.47 7.08
N PHE A 115 -3.78 -0.08 6.07
CA PHE A 115 -4.65 -1.23 6.26
C PHE A 115 -3.86 -2.51 6.56
N SER A 116 -2.79 -2.76 5.80
CA SER A 116 -1.86 -3.88 6.05
C SER A 116 -1.16 -3.82 7.41
N MET A 117 -1.11 -2.66 8.06
CA MET A 117 -0.61 -2.50 9.43
C MET A 117 -1.67 -2.71 10.52
N LEU A 118 -2.95 -2.45 10.20
CA LEU A 118 -4.06 -2.49 11.17
C LEU A 118 -4.76 -3.85 11.20
N GLU A 119 -4.76 -4.58 10.09
CA GLU A 119 -5.05 -6.00 10.10
C GLU A 119 -3.74 -6.74 10.36
N ASP A 120 -3.70 -7.61 11.38
CA ASP A 120 -2.59 -8.57 11.49
C ASP A 120 -2.43 -9.23 10.12
N ILE A 121 -1.20 -9.35 9.65
CA ILE A 121 -0.89 -10.05 8.39
C ILE A 121 -1.47 -11.48 8.41
N ASP A 122 -1.76 -12.03 9.60
CA ASP A 122 -2.51 -13.27 9.81
C ASP A 122 -3.99 -13.18 9.41
N SER A 123 -4.67 -12.05 9.61
CA SER A 123 -6.03 -11.81 9.09
C SER A 123 -6.04 -11.62 7.57
N LEU A 124 -5.02 -10.95 7.00
CA LEU A 124 -4.83 -10.90 5.55
C LEU A 124 -4.49 -12.29 4.98
N ALA A 125 -3.70 -13.11 5.68
CA ALA A 125 -3.37 -14.48 5.29
C ALA A 125 -4.55 -15.46 5.43
N GLU A 126 -5.45 -15.26 6.40
CA GLU A 126 -6.73 -16.00 6.48
C GLU A 126 -7.73 -15.54 5.41
N LEU A 127 -7.64 -14.29 4.95
CA LEU A 127 -8.44 -13.73 3.85
C LEU A 127 -7.88 -14.08 2.45
N GLU A 128 -6.63 -14.48 2.36
CA GLU A 128 -5.90 -14.74 1.11
C GLU A 128 -5.51 -16.21 0.98
N SER A 129 -6.49 -17.09 0.71
CA SER A 129 -6.17 -18.42 0.18
C SER A 129 -5.56 -18.35 -1.24
N ASP A 130 -5.67 -17.20 -1.91
CA ASP A 130 -5.06 -16.85 -3.19
C ASP A 130 -4.40 -15.46 -3.09
N THR A 131 -3.14 -15.39 -2.70
CA THR A 131 -2.32 -14.20 -2.95
C THR A 131 -2.13 -14.02 -4.45
N ASP A 132 -2.60 -12.90 -5.00
CA ASP A 132 -2.24 -12.46 -6.36
C ASP A 132 -0.74 -12.10 -6.36
N PRO A 133 0.11 -12.86 -7.08
CA PRO A 133 1.55 -12.64 -7.18
C PRO A 133 1.96 -11.18 -7.44
N LEU A 134 1.13 -10.45 -8.20
CA LEU A 134 1.40 -9.09 -8.64
C LEU A 134 1.38 -8.07 -7.50
N ALA A 135 0.65 -8.33 -6.41
CA ALA A 135 0.55 -7.40 -5.28
C ALA A 135 1.85 -7.35 -4.45
N ILE A 136 2.47 -8.51 -4.23
CA ILE A 136 3.74 -8.61 -3.49
C ILE A 136 4.87 -8.01 -4.33
N VAL A 137 4.88 -8.28 -5.63
CA VAL A 137 5.86 -7.72 -6.58
C VAL A 137 5.79 -6.18 -6.57
N ALA A 138 4.60 -5.58 -6.66
CA ALA A 138 4.44 -4.13 -6.62
C ALA A 138 4.90 -3.53 -5.28
N LEU A 139 4.67 -4.22 -4.16
CA LEU A 139 5.12 -3.81 -2.84
C LEU A 139 6.66 -3.81 -2.75
N LEU A 140 7.30 -4.86 -3.25
CA LEU A 140 8.76 -5.00 -3.29
C LEU A 140 9.42 -3.95 -4.19
N ASP A 141 8.84 -3.67 -5.37
CA ASP A 141 9.33 -2.60 -6.26
C ASP A 141 9.31 -1.24 -5.59
N ARG A 142 8.27 -0.97 -4.79
CA ARG A 142 8.18 0.28 -4.06
C ARG A 142 9.16 0.36 -2.89
N PHE A 143 9.42 -0.76 -2.19
CA PHE A 143 10.46 -0.81 -1.17
C PHE A 143 11.84 -0.51 -1.76
N GLN A 144 12.17 -1.12 -2.89
CA GLN A 144 13.38 -0.88 -3.66
C GLN A 144 13.53 0.61 -4.03
N GLU A 145 12.47 1.23 -4.55
CA GLU A 145 12.50 2.65 -4.91
C GLU A 145 12.78 3.56 -3.70
N VAL A 146 12.15 3.29 -2.55
CA VAL A 146 12.36 4.08 -1.33
C VAL A 146 13.78 3.93 -0.81
N ILE A 147 14.32 2.70 -0.79
CA ILE A 147 15.70 2.44 -0.37
C ILE A 147 16.67 3.16 -1.30
N THR A 148 16.49 3.01 -2.62
CA THR A 148 17.34 3.64 -3.64
C THR A 148 17.31 5.17 -3.54
N ARG A 149 16.13 5.77 -3.33
CA ARG A 149 16.00 7.22 -3.12
C ARG A 149 16.74 7.69 -1.87
N TYR A 150 16.67 6.89 -0.80
CA TYR A 150 17.31 7.20 0.45
C TYR A 150 18.85 7.09 0.37
N THR A 151 19.37 6.12 -0.39
CA THR A 151 20.82 5.93 -0.61
C THR A 151 21.40 6.88 -1.66
N ALA A 152 20.62 7.29 -2.68
CA ALA A 152 21.08 8.21 -3.73
C ALA A 152 21.38 9.64 -3.23
N THR A 153 20.89 10.00 -2.04
CA THR A 153 20.99 11.37 -1.50
C THR A 153 22.23 11.55 -0.60
N ASP A 154 23.28 10.74 -0.75
CA ASP A 154 24.45 10.67 0.16
C ASP A 154 25.36 11.92 0.11
N ASP A 155 25.17 12.84 -0.85
CA ASP A 155 26.02 14.03 -1.02
C ASP A 155 25.71 15.19 -0.05
N SER A 156 24.61 15.13 0.72
CA SER A 156 24.28 16.19 1.67
C SER A 156 24.54 15.77 3.13
N THR A 157 25.47 16.48 3.78
CA THR A 157 25.78 16.45 5.22
C THR A 157 24.64 16.95 6.12
N GLU A 158 23.49 17.33 5.54
CA GLU A 158 22.37 17.89 6.27
C GLU A 158 21.54 16.77 6.94
N PRO A 159 21.13 16.93 8.22
CA PRO A 159 20.31 15.95 8.90
C PRO A 159 18.99 15.75 8.15
N LEU A 160 18.70 14.49 7.83
CA LEU A 160 17.49 14.09 7.12
C LEU A 160 16.22 14.57 7.82
N PRO A 161 15.20 15.01 7.06
CA PRO A 161 13.88 15.28 7.59
C PRO A 161 13.29 14.06 8.32
N ARG A 162 12.67 14.29 9.49
CA ARG A 162 12.07 13.22 10.32
C ARG A 162 11.10 12.32 9.56
N HIS A 163 10.38 12.85 8.58
CA HIS A 163 9.45 12.06 7.78
C HIS A 163 10.17 11.01 6.91
N GLN A 164 11.34 11.33 6.34
CA GLN A 164 12.14 10.40 5.54
C GLN A 164 12.76 9.30 6.40
N LEU A 165 13.19 9.64 7.63
CA LEU A 165 13.66 8.67 8.61
C LEU A 165 12.56 7.68 9.03
N SER A 166 11.35 8.20 9.24
CA SER A 166 10.19 7.36 9.53
C SER A 166 9.81 6.47 8.33
N GLU A 167 9.86 7.01 7.12
CA GLU A 167 9.57 6.27 5.88
C GLU A 167 10.54 5.12 5.64
N ILE A 168 11.86 5.36 5.72
CA ILE A 168 12.85 4.29 5.55
C ILE A 168 12.77 3.25 6.68
N SER A 169 12.61 3.70 7.93
CA SER A 169 12.45 2.79 9.08
C SER A 169 11.21 1.93 8.95
N PHE A 170 10.16 2.48 8.34
CA PHE A 170 8.92 1.78 8.06
C PHE A 170 9.11 0.72 6.96
N VAL A 171 9.71 1.08 5.84
CA VAL A 171 10.02 0.14 4.73
C VAL A 171 10.86 -1.03 5.22
N LEU A 172 11.90 -0.75 6.02
CA LEU A 172 12.78 -1.79 6.55
C LEU A 172 12.05 -2.77 7.48
N LYS A 173 11.14 -2.28 8.32
CA LYS A 173 10.29 -3.16 9.16
C LYS A 173 9.36 -4.01 8.29
N ALA A 174 8.74 -3.42 7.26
CA ALA A 174 7.85 -4.14 6.37
C ALA A 174 8.58 -5.26 5.61
N ILE A 175 9.82 -5.00 5.14
CA ILE A 175 10.68 -6.02 4.53
C ILE A 175 10.95 -7.16 5.50
N ALA A 176 11.28 -6.86 6.77
CA ALA A 176 11.55 -7.89 7.76
C ALA A 176 10.34 -8.81 7.96
N THR A 177 9.15 -8.23 8.14
CA THR A 177 7.92 -8.99 8.35
C THR A 177 7.50 -9.78 7.11
N LEU A 178 7.59 -9.17 5.92
CA LEU A 178 7.27 -9.83 4.65
C LEU A 178 8.20 -11.02 4.40
N THR A 179 9.51 -10.86 4.66
CA THR A 179 10.49 -11.95 4.52
C THR A 179 10.15 -13.10 5.45
N GLU A 180 9.79 -12.82 6.70
CA GLU A 180 9.41 -13.85 7.66
C GLU A 180 8.13 -14.59 7.24
N SER A 181 7.13 -13.87 6.76
CA SER A 181 5.88 -14.44 6.24
C SER A 181 6.12 -15.34 5.04
N MET A 182 6.86 -14.86 4.03
CA MET A 182 7.16 -15.62 2.81
C MET A 182 8.01 -16.87 3.12
N LYS A 183 8.88 -16.85 4.14
CA LYS A 183 9.64 -18.03 4.59
C LYS A 183 8.77 -19.10 5.25
N LYS A 184 7.70 -18.70 5.94
CA LYS A 184 6.76 -19.60 6.62
C LYS A 184 5.68 -20.14 5.69
N ALA A 185 5.48 -19.50 4.54
CA ALA A 185 4.49 -19.91 3.56
C ALA A 185 4.79 -21.30 2.98
N PRO A 186 3.76 -22.12 2.67
CA PRO A 186 3.95 -23.44 2.09
C PRO A 186 4.68 -23.39 0.74
N PRO A 187 5.50 -24.41 0.40
CA PRO A 187 6.14 -24.50 -0.90
C PRO A 187 5.08 -24.51 -2.03
N GLY A 188 5.20 -23.57 -2.97
CA GLY A 188 4.25 -23.38 -4.08
C GLY A 188 3.20 -22.28 -3.88
N LYS A 189 3.07 -21.72 -2.66
CA LYS A 189 2.21 -20.54 -2.40
C LYS A 189 2.94 -19.22 -2.64
N VAL A 190 4.27 -19.24 -2.64
CA VAL A 190 5.09 -18.06 -2.89
C VAL A 190 5.41 -17.98 -4.38
N ASP A 191 5.04 -16.86 -4.98
CA ASP A 191 5.38 -16.58 -6.36
C ASP A 191 6.91 -16.48 -6.56
N PRO A 192 7.48 -17.16 -7.58
CA PRO A 192 8.92 -17.13 -7.83
C PRO A 192 9.48 -15.73 -8.14
N LEU A 193 8.71 -14.86 -8.82
CA LEU A 193 9.14 -13.50 -9.15
C LEU A 193 9.17 -12.62 -7.89
N ALA A 194 8.16 -12.74 -7.02
CA ALA A 194 8.15 -12.09 -5.72
C ALA A 194 9.34 -12.53 -4.85
N TRP A 195 9.64 -13.83 -4.82
CA TRP A 195 10.79 -14.35 -4.09
C TRP A 195 12.13 -13.83 -4.64
N GLN A 196 12.29 -13.79 -5.97
CA GLN A 196 13.47 -13.22 -6.61
C GLN A 196 13.63 -11.73 -6.32
N LYS A 197 12.55 -10.95 -6.38
CA LYS A 197 12.57 -9.51 -6.04
C LYS A 197 12.93 -9.29 -4.58
N LEU A 198 12.41 -10.11 -3.67
CA LEU A 198 12.79 -10.05 -2.26
C LEU A 198 14.29 -10.26 -2.08
N ILE A 199 14.86 -11.31 -2.70
CA ILE A 199 16.32 -11.54 -2.68
C ILE A 199 17.06 -10.35 -3.29
N GLY A 200 16.53 -9.76 -4.36
CA GLY A 200 17.08 -8.60 -5.06
C GLY A 200 17.17 -7.33 -4.20
N LEU A 201 16.42 -7.22 -3.11
CA LEU A 201 16.55 -6.09 -2.16
C LEU A 201 17.82 -6.18 -1.31
N TYR A 202 18.40 -7.37 -1.13
CA TYR A 202 19.53 -7.56 -0.22
C TYR A 202 20.74 -6.65 -0.52
N PRO A 203 21.24 -6.52 -1.76
CA PRO A 203 22.34 -5.62 -2.08
C PRO A 203 22.06 -4.16 -1.69
N GLU A 204 20.82 -3.70 -1.84
CA GLU A 204 20.43 -2.32 -1.52
C GLU A 204 20.36 -2.09 -0.02
N LEU A 205 19.90 -3.07 0.76
CA LEU A 205 19.94 -3.02 2.22
C LEU A 205 21.38 -2.97 2.76
N VAL A 206 22.28 -3.71 2.11
CA VAL A 206 23.72 -3.69 2.47
C VAL A 206 24.35 -2.34 2.11
N GLN A 207 24.04 -1.77 0.94
CA GLN A 207 24.47 -0.41 0.59
C GLN A 207 23.95 0.63 1.58
N LEU A 208 22.68 0.51 1.97
CA LEU A 208 22.08 1.37 2.99
C LEU A 208 22.82 1.26 4.33
N ALA A 209 23.23 0.06 4.73
CA ALA A 209 24.00 -0.15 5.97
C ALA A 209 25.38 0.49 5.95
N GLY A 210 25.99 0.60 4.77
CA GLY A 210 27.26 1.29 4.56
C GLY A 210 27.16 2.82 4.48
N SER A 211 25.95 3.36 4.33
CA SER A 211 25.72 4.80 4.19
C SER A 211 25.81 5.53 5.54
N SER A 212 26.23 6.79 5.51
CA SER A 212 26.28 7.69 6.68
C SER A 212 24.91 7.86 7.36
N ARG A 213 23.83 7.56 6.63
CA ARG A 213 22.42 7.74 7.00
C ARG A 213 21.80 6.54 7.71
N ALA A 214 22.49 5.39 7.75
CA ALA A 214 22.04 4.18 8.43
C ALA A 214 21.70 4.40 9.93
N LEU A 215 22.33 5.39 10.56
CA LEU A 215 22.16 5.71 11.99
C LEU A 215 20.71 6.01 12.38
N GLY A 216 19.91 6.59 11.49
CA GLY A 216 18.51 6.94 11.78
C GLY A 216 17.55 5.75 11.72
N ALA A 217 17.94 4.64 11.10
CA ALA A 217 17.09 3.47 10.87
C ALA A 217 17.76 2.13 11.27
N GLY A 218 18.87 2.19 12.01
CA GLY A 218 19.76 1.04 12.21
C GLY A 218 19.10 -0.19 12.84
N ALA A 219 18.16 -0.01 13.78
CA ALA A 219 17.44 -1.12 14.39
C ALA A 219 16.51 -1.84 13.39
N ALA A 220 15.79 -1.07 12.56
CA ALA A 220 14.91 -1.62 11.53
C ALA A 220 15.74 -2.29 10.42
N LEU A 221 16.84 -1.66 10.03
CA LEU A 221 17.77 -2.20 9.03
C LEU A 221 18.39 -3.52 9.48
N ARG A 222 18.87 -3.57 10.72
CA ARG A 222 19.40 -4.81 11.32
C ARG A 222 18.34 -5.91 11.32
N SER A 223 17.10 -5.60 11.69
CA SER A 223 16.00 -6.56 11.69
C SER A 223 15.77 -7.13 10.28
N ALA A 224 15.71 -6.26 9.27
CA ALA A 224 15.56 -6.67 7.87
C ALA A 224 16.70 -7.57 7.40
N LEU A 225 17.96 -7.15 7.61
CA LEU A 225 19.15 -7.91 7.20
C LEU A 225 19.22 -9.30 7.85
N LEU A 226 18.84 -9.43 9.12
CA LEU A 226 18.84 -10.72 9.82
C LEU A 226 17.87 -11.73 9.20
N GLN A 227 16.78 -11.28 8.56
CA GLN A 227 15.83 -12.18 7.92
C GLN A 227 16.42 -12.90 6.69
N TYR A 228 17.37 -12.25 6.00
CA TYR A 228 18.10 -12.81 4.86
C TYR A 228 19.16 -13.84 5.28
N GLY A 229 19.57 -13.88 6.56
CA GLY A 229 20.57 -14.84 7.04
C GLY A 229 20.20 -16.31 6.75
N ALA A 230 18.91 -16.63 6.82
CA ALA A 230 18.39 -17.96 6.47
C ALA A 230 18.26 -18.22 4.96
N LEU A 231 18.30 -17.16 4.12
CA LEU A 231 18.28 -17.27 2.66
C LEU A 231 19.70 -17.47 2.10
N LEU A 232 20.72 -17.09 2.86
CA LEU A 232 22.14 -17.17 2.50
C LEU A 232 22.80 -18.47 2.99
N THR A 233 22.10 -19.33 3.72
CA THR A 233 22.61 -20.66 4.09
C THR A 233 22.67 -21.58 2.87
N ALA A 234 23.77 -22.32 2.74
CA ALA A 234 23.92 -23.33 1.69
C ALA A 234 22.75 -24.33 1.75
N PRO A 235 22.15 -24.73 0.60
CA PRO A 235 21.15 -25.78 0.60
C PRO A 235 21.79 -27.06 1.18
N LEU A 236 21.17 -27.63 2.21
CA LEU A 236 21.52 -28.96 2.73
C LEU A 236 21.06 -30.04 1.77
#